data_AF-A0A3P7KKA6-F1
#
_entry.id   AF-A0A3P7KKA6-F1
#
_cell.length_a   1.000
_cell.length_b   1.000
_cell.length_c   1.000
_cell.angle_alpha   90.00
_cell.angle_beta   90.00
_cell.angle_gamma   90.00
#
_symmetry.space_group_name_H-M   'P 1'
#
loop_
_entity.id
_entity.type
_entity.pdbx_description
1 polymer ?
#
loop_
_entity_poly.entity_id
_entity_poly.type
_entity_poly.pdbx_seq_one_letter_code
_entity_poly.pdbx_strand_id
1 'polypeptide(L)'
;ILGTLSWLNVQLDPISMAAMIISIGFSVDIPAHVAYHYCKASEELTPQMRLGNCLTSVGFPALQAALSTILCVCSLWFAGIYMSQIFVKTMVTCVILCNLHGLMILPAILSIIHWTGAQFFENKIYTKPDQRVINKRLKKIRKGIVKTTIKGNNRNQLDLKMDRPPIPDFNNVT
;
A
#
# COMPACT_ATOMS: atom_id res chain seq x y z
N ILE A 1 -11.20 -0.17 -23.82
CA ILE A 1 -11.01 -0.75 -25.17
C ILE A 1 -12.33 -1.17 -25.80
N LEU A 2 -13.08 -2.12 -25.22
CA LEU A 2 -14.39 -2.54 -25.74
C LEU A 2 -15.37 -1.37 -25.95
N GLY A 3 -15.48 -0.46 -24.98
CA GLY A 3 -16.35 0.72 -25.10
C GLY A 3 -15.96 1.66 -26.24
N THR A 4 -14.66 1.87 -26.47
CA THR A 4 -14.16 2.72 -27.55
C THR A 4 -14.31 2.07 -28.93
N LEU A 5 -14.12 0.74 -29.02
CA LEU A 5 -14.38 -0.03 -30.24
C LEU A 5 -15.88 -0.07 -30.59
N SER A 6 -16.74 -0.21 -29.57
CA SER A 6 -18.20 -0.17 -29.74
C SER A 6 -18.67 1.20 -30.23
N TRP A 7 -18.13 2.30 -29.68
CA TRP A 7 -18.44 3.64 -30.17
C TRP A 7 -18.01 3.84 -31.63
N LEU A 8 -16.87 3.27 -32.02
CA LEU A 8 -16.39 3.35 -33.41
C LEU A 8 -17.14 2.44 -34.39
N ASN A 9 -18.22 1.77 -33.97
CA ASN A 9 -19.00 0.82 -34.79
C ASN A 9 -18.12 -0.22 -35.48
N VAL A 10 -17.10 -0.69 -34.76
CA VAL A 10 -16.14 -1.67 -35.25
C VAL A 10 -16.72 -3.06 -35.04
N GLN A 11 -16.70 -3.89 -36.09
CA GLN A 11 -17.06 -5.31 -35.98
C GLN A 11 -16.00 -6.06 -35.15
N LEU A 12 -16.46 -6.97 -34.28
CA LEU A 12 -15.60 -7.76 -33.40
C LEU A 12 -14.86 -8.85 -34.21
N ASP A 13 -13.86 -8.42 -34.97
CA ASP A 13 -13.00 -9.32 -35.75
C ASP A 13 -11.92 -9.97 -34.87
N PRO A 14 -11.32 -11.11 -35.28
CA PRO A 14 -10.22 -11.76 -34.55
C PRO A 14 -9.06 -10.82 -34.18
N ILE A 15 -8.90 -9.78 -34.96
CA ILE A 15 -7.96 -8.69 -34.75
C ILE A 15 -8.29 -7.89 -33.49
N SER A 16 -9.56 -7.51 -33.30
CA SER A 16 -10.02 -6.78 -32.12
C SER A 16 -9.88 -7.64 -30.85
N MET A 17 -10.02 -8.98 -30.99
CA MET A 17 -9.76 -9.93 -29.93
C MET A 17 -8.26 -10.00 -29.57
N ALA A 18 -7.37 -10.04 -30.57
CA ALA A 18 -5.92 -9.98 -30.35
C ALA A 18 -5.51 -8.70 -29.62
N ALA A 19 -6.08 -7.57 -30.04
CA ALA A 19 -5.96 -6.27 -29.36
C ALA A 19 -6.37 -6.33 -27.87
N MET A 20 -7.46 -7.04 -27.58
CA MET A 20 -7.93 -7.26 -26.21
C MET A 20 -6.94 -8.07 -25.38
N ILE A 21 -6.39 -9.15 -25.95
CA ILE A 21 -5.38 -10.00 -25.29
C ILE A 21 -4.11 -9.18 -25.00
N ILE A 22 -3.62 -8.42 -25.98
CA ILE A 22 -2.45 -7.54 -25.84
C ILE A 22 -2.67 -6.53 -24.70
N SER A 23 -3.86 -5.95 -24.60
CA SER A 23 -4.17 -5.03 -23.50
C SER A 23 -4.19 -5.70 -22.14
N ILE A 24 -4.69 -6.93 -22.05
CA ILE A 24 -4.67 -7.69 -20.79
C ILE A 24 -3.22 -7.95 -20.39
N GLY A 25 -2.37 -8.38 -21.33
CA GLY A 25 -0.94 -8.60 -21.11
C GLY A 25 -0.20 -7.34 -20.62
N PHE A 26 -0.35 -6.22 -21.33
CA PHE A 26 0.29 -4.96 -20.91
C PHE A 26 -0.23 -4.44 -19.57
N SER A 27 -1.51 -4.65 -19.26
CA SER A 27 -2.09 -4.24 -17.98
C SER A 27 -1.50 -4.99 -16.79
N VAL A 28 -1.01 -6.23 -16.98
CA VAL A 28 -0.42 -7.03 -15.89
C VAL A 28 1.10 -6.97 -15.87
N ASP A 29 1.76 -6.90 -17.03
CA ASP A 29 3.22 -6.89 -17.13
C ASP A 29 3.83 -5.59 -16.61
N ILE A 30 3.24 -4.44 -16.95
CA ILE A 30 3.80 -3.13 -16.60
C ILE A 30 3.84 -2.91 -15.08
N PRO A 31 2.75 -3.15 -14.31
CA PRO A 31 2.80 -3.05 -12.86
C PRO A 31 3.75 -4.07 -12.22
N ALA A 32 3.83 -5.31 -12.74
CA ALA A 32 4.70 -6.34 -12.21
C ALA A 32 6.19 -5.98 -12.37
N HIS A 33 6.60 -5.54 -13.56
CA HIS A 33 7.96 -5.10 -13.84
C HIS A 33 8.36 -3.88 -13.00
N VAL A 34 7.45 -2.93 -12.85
CA VAL A 34 7.70 -1.70 -12.10
C VAL A 34 7.72 -1.96 -10.60
N ALA A 35 6.83 -2.80 -10.08
CA ALA A 35 6.87 -3.24 -8.69
C ALA A 35 8.17 -3.98 -8.36
N TYR A 36 8.65 -4.85 -9.26
CA TYR A 36 9.91 -5.55 -9.10
C TYR A 36 11.11 -4.58 -9.08
N HIS A 37 11.21 -3.68 -10.07
CA HIS A 37 12.29 -2.69 -10.11
C HIS A 37 12.23 -1.68 -8.96
N TYR A 38 11.03 -1.30 -8.53
CA TYR A 38 10.81 -0.41 -7.40
C TYR A 38 11.24 -1.05 -6.08
N CYS A 39 10.91 -2.33 -5.85
CA CYS A 39 11.33 -3.08 -4.67
C CYS A 39 12.84 -3.36 -4.66
N LYS A 40 13.45 -3.53 -5.84
CA LYS A 40 14.90 -3.79 -5.98
C LYS A 40 15.77 -2.52 -5.86
N ALA A 41 15.27 -1.34 -6.22
CA ALA A 41 16.08 -0.12 -6.15
C ALA A 41 16.23 0.37 -4.69
N SER A 42 17.41 0.91 -4.36
CA SER A 42 17.84 1.25 -2.99
C SER A 42 17.08 2.42 -2.36
N GLU A 43 16.84 2.35 -1.04
CA GLU A 43 16.05 3.29 -0.20
C GLU A 43 16.51 4.76 -0.20
N GLU A 44 17.58 5.13 -0.89
CA GLU A 44 18.22 6.45 -0.76
C GLU A 44 17.55 7.60 -1.55
N LEU A 45 16.56 7.31 -2.41
CA LEU A 45 15.84 8.34 -3.17
C LEU A 45 14.34 8.37 -2.83
N THR A 46 13.74 9.56 -2.91
CA THR A 46 12.28 9.74 -2.80
C THR A 46 11.55 8.82 -3.78
N PRO A 47 10.54 8.06 -3.34
CA PRO A 47 9.90 7.01 -4.15
C PRO A 47 9.28 7.54 -5.46
N GLN A 48 8.86 8.81 -5.45
CA GLN A 48 8.35 9.51 -6.64
C GLN A 48 9.41 9.69 -7.73
N MET A 49 10.66 10.01 -7.34
CA MET A 49 11.75 10.29 -8.26
C MET A 49 12.35 8.99 -8.85
N ARG A 50 12.43 7.93 -8.04
CA ARG A 50 12.74 6.56 -8.51
C ARG A 50 11.71 6.06 -9.51
N LEU A 51 10.42 6.30 -9.22
CA LEU A 51 9.35 5.93 -10.15
C LEU A 51 9.46 6.70 -11.45
N GLY A 52 9.65 8.03 -11.42
CA GLY A 52 9.76 8.84 -12.63
C GLY A 52 10.89 8.36 -13.55
N ASN A 53 12.05 8.04 -12.98
CA ASN A 53 13.19 7.50 -13.73
C ASN A 53 12.90 6.09 -14.28
N CYS A 54 12.28 5.21 -13.49
CA CYS A 54 11.90 3.87 -13.93
C CYS A 54 10.86 3.93 -15.05
N LEU A 55 9.84 4.77 -14.89
CA LEU A 55 8.77 4.97 -15.87
C LEU A 55 9.31 5.55 -17.17
N THR A 56 10.25 6.48 -17.11
CA THR A 56 10.90 7.01 -18.32
C THR A 56 11.73 5.93 -19.02
N SER A 57 12.47 5.12 -18.24
CA SER A 57 13.30 4.04 -18.77
C SER A 57 12.49 2.89 -19.39
N VAL A 58 11.28 2.59 -18.90
CA VAL A 58 10.41 1.52 -19.42
C VAL A 58 9.39 2.06 -20.43
N GLY A 59 8.91 3.29 -20.23
CA GLY A 59 7.95 3.97 -21.08
C GLY A 59 8.52 4.33 -22.45
N PHE A 60 9.80 4.68 -22.55
CA PHE A 60 10.44 4.96 -23.84
C PHE A 60 10.46 3.73 -24.77
N PRO A 61 10.91 2.53 -24.34
CA PRO A 61 10.74 1.28 -25.09
C PRO A 61 9.29 0.97 -25.46
N ALA A 62 8.34 1.18 -24.54
CA ALA A 62 6.93 0.89 -24.78
C ALA A 62 6.31 1.80 -25.87
N LEU A 63 6.63 3.09 -25.84
CA LEU A 63 6.21 4.05 -26.87
C LEU A 63 6.87 3.73 -28.21
N GLN A 64 8.14 3.37 -28.22
CA GLN A 64 8.85 2.96 -29.43
C GLN A 64 8.20 1.74 -30.08
N ALA A 65 7.84 0.72 -29.29
CA ALA A 65 7.15 -0.47 -29.77
C ALA A 65 5.74 -0.17 -30.28
N ALA A 66 5.02 0.77 -29.65
CA ALA A 66 3.73 1.21 -30.15
C ALA A 66 3.84 1.94 -31.50
N LEU A 67 4.82 2.83 -31.64
CA LEU A 67 5.07 3.55 -32.88
C LEU A 67 5.43 2.58 -34.02
N SER A 68 6.27 1.57 -33.76
CA SER A 68 6.61 0.57 -34.78
C SER A 68 5.40 -0.26 -35.21
N THR A 69 4.51 -0.58 -34.27
CA THR A 69 3.25 -1.30 -34.56
C THR A 69 2.31 -0.45 -35.40
N ILE A 70 2.17 0.85 -35.08
CA ILE A 70 1.37 1.79 -35.87
C ILE A 70 1.93 1.90 -37.30
N LEU A 71 3.24 2.07 -37.46
CA LEU A 71 3.88 2.13 -38.78
C LEU A 71 3.69 0.85 -39.59
N CYS A 72 3.82 -0.31 -38.94
CA CYS A 72 3.57 -1.61 -39.57
C CYS A 72 2.15 -1.69 -40.14
N VAL A 73 1.16 -1.36 -39.32
CA VAL A 73 -0.24 -1.46 -39.73
C VAL A 73 -0.62 -0.36 -40.74
N CYS A 74 0.00 0.82 -40.68
CA CYS A 74 -0.17 1.85 -41.70
C CYS A 74 0.22 1.37 -43.10
N SER A 75 1.13 0.38 -43.26
CA SER A 75 1.44 -0.18 -44.58
C SER A 75 0.23 -0.89 -45.22
N LEU A 76 -0.68 -1.45 -44.41
CA LEU A 76 -1.91 -2.08 -44.92
C LEU A 76 -2.92 -1.05 -45.44
N TRP A 77 -2.83 0.22 -45.02
CA TRP A 77 -3.67 1.29 -45.55
C TRP A 77 -3.47 1.45 -47.08
N PHE A 78 -2.24 1.24 -47.56
CA PHE A 78 -1.92 1.30 -48.99
C PHE A 78 -2.60 0.22 -49.84
N ALA A 79 -3.12 -0.85 -49.22
CA ALA A 79 -3.83 -1.90 -49.95
C ALA A 79 -5.15 -1.41 -50.58
N GLY A 80 -5.70 -0.28 -50.15
CA GLY A 80 -6.87 0.36 -50.79
C GLY A 80 -8.20 -0.39 -50.64
N ILE A 81 -8.25 -1.47 -49.86
CA ILE A 81 -9.46 -2.28 -49.64
C ILE A 81 -10.22 -1.75 -48.42
N TYR A 82 -11.56 -1.66 -48.51
CA TYR A 82 -12.45 -1.22 -47.42
C TYR A 82 -12.19 -1.97 -46.09
N MET A 83 -12.05 -3.30 -46.17
CA MET A 83 -11.73 -4.14 -45.01
C MET A 83 -10.40 -3.76 -44.36
N SER A 84 -9.39 -3.39 -45.17
CA SER A 84 -8.08 -2.96 -44.68
C SER A 84 -8.15 -1.60 -43.98
N GLN A 85 -8.96 -0.66 -44.48
CA GLN A 85 -9.09 0.67 -43.85
C GLN A 85 -9.74 0.59 -42.46
N ILE A 86 -10.76 -0.26 -42.30
CA ILE A 86 -11.35 -0.54 -40.99
C ILE A 86 -10.31 -1.20 -40.10
N PHE A 87 -9.57 -2.19 -40.60
CA PHE A 87 -8.50 -2.85 -39.88
C PHE A 87 -7.41 -1.88 -39.36
N VAL A 88 -6.94 -0.95 -40.19
CA VAL A 88 -5.96 0.04 -39.77
C VAL A 88 -6.54 0.97 -38.70
N LYS A 89 -7.77 1.47 -38.89
CA LYS A 89 -8.43 2.34 -37.89
C LYS A 89 -8.58 1.65 -36.53
N THR A 90 -8.91 0.37 -36.52
CA THR A 90 -9.13 -0.40 -35.27
C THR A 90 -7.83 -0.69 -34.55
N MET A 91 -6.79 -1.10 -35.28
CA MET A 91 -5.46 -1.35 -34.73
C MET A 91 -4.80 -0.09 -34.20
N VAL A 92 -4.82 1.02 -34.95
CA VAL A 92 -4.24 2.29 -34.50
C VAL A 92 -4.95 2.78 -33.23
N THR A 93 -6.28 2.74 -33.21
CA THR A 93 -7.06 3.11 -32.01
C THR A 93 -6.71 2.22 -30.81
N CYS A 94 -6.57 0.91 -31.03
CA CYS A 94 -6.20 -0.02 -29.98
C CYS A 94 -4.81 0.28 -29.41
N VAL A 95 -3.79 0.45 -30.26
CA VAL A 95 -2.42 0.70 -29.81
C VAL A 95 -2.34 1.98 -28.98
N ILE A 96 -3.01 3.05 -29.42
CA ILE A 96 -3.07 4.33 -28.69
C ILE A 96 -3.74 4.12 -27.33
N LEU A 97 -4.93 3.50 -27.27
CA LEU A 97 -5.62 3.26 -26.01
C LEU A 97 -4.81 2.38 -25.07
N CYS A 98 -4.13 1.36 -25.58
CA CYS A 98 -3.31 0.45 -24.79
C CYS A 98 -2.11 1.18 -24.18
N ASN A 99 -1.42 2.02 -24.96
CA ASN A 99 -0.31 2.82 -24.44
C ASN A 99 -0.79 3.87 -23.44
N LEU A 100 -1.88 4.59 -23.74
CA LEU A 100 -2.40 5.66 -22.89
C LEU A 100 -2.93 5.09 -21.56
N HIS A 101 -3.69 4.00 -21.61
CA HIS A 101 -4.19 3.33 -20.42
C HIS A 101 -3.04 2.67 -19.63
N GLY A 102 -2.09 2.02 -20.30
CA GLY A 102 -0.93 1.38 -19.66
C GLY A 102 0.00 2.37 -18.94
N LEU A 103 0.33 3.50 -19.58
CA LEU A 103 1.16 4.55 -18.98
C LEU A 103 0.43 5.36 -17.90
N MET A 104 -0.90 5.54 -18.00
CA MET A 104 -1.67 6.30 -17.00
C MET A 104 -1.97 5.48 -15.75
N ILE A 105 -2.19 4.17 -15.87
CA ILE A 105 -2.51 3.32 -14.72
C ILE A 105 -1.31 3.14 -13.78
N LEU A 106 -0.09 3.21 -14.32
CA LEU A 106 1.14 3.05 -13.55
C LEU A 106 1.34 4.12 -12.47
N PRO A 107 1.30 5.45 -12.75
CA PRO A 107 1.38 6.47 -11.70
C PRO A 107 0.19 6.41 -10.75
N ALA A 108 -0.99 5.98 -11.21
CA ALA A 108 -2.17 5.80 -10.37
C ALA A 108 -1.98 4.67 -9.34
N ILE A 109 -1.53 3.49 -9.79
CA ILE A 109 -1.24 2.35 -8.91
C ILE A 109 -0.15 2.71 -7.91
N LEU A 110 0.93 3.37 -8.33
CA LEU A 110 1.97 3.76 -7.37
C LEU A 110 1.52 4.83 -6.38
N SER A 111 0.66 5.75 -6.78
CA SER A 111 0.04 6.71 -5.86
C SER A 111 -0.83 5.99 -4.82
N ILE A 112 -1.58 4.96 -5.22
CA ILE A 112 -2.37 4.13 -4.31
C ILE A 112 -1.47 3.32 -3.37
N ILE A 113 -0.38 2.74 -3.86
CA ILE A 113 0.59 2.00 -3.03
C ILE A 113 1.27 2.94 -2.03
N HIS A 114 1.65 4.15 -2.45
CA HIS A 114 2.23 5.14 -1.54
C HIS A 114 1.22 5.56 -0.48
N TRP A 115 -0.03 5.81 -0.85
CA TRP A 115 -1.09 6.17 0.09
C TRP A 115 -1.43 5.02 1.07
N THR A 116 -1.60 3.79 0.58
CA THR A 116 -1.89 2.62 1.43
C THR A 116 -0.68 2.23 2.28
N GLY A 117 0.53 2.33 1.74
CA GLY A 117 1.79 2.13 2.45
C GLY A 117 2.00 3.18 3.54
N ALA A 118 1.70 4.46 3.26
CA ALA A 118 1.70 5.53 4.25
C ALA A 118 0.67 5.25 5.34
N GLN A 119 -0.56 4.84 5.02
CA GLN A 119 -1.57 4.46 6.02
C GLN A 119 -1.14 3.27 6.90
N PHE A 120 -0.37 2.33 6.34
CA PHE A 120 0.12 1.15 7.06
C PHE A 120 1.37 1.44 7.90
N PHE A 121 2.31 2.24 7.39
CA PHE A 121 3.50 2.69 8.13
C PHE A 121 3.17 3.79 9.14
N GLU A 122 2.25 4.70 8.86
CA GLU A 122 1.73 5.67 9.82
C GLU A 122 0.98 4.95 10.94
N ASN A 123 0.19 3.91 10.66
CA ASN A 123 -0.35 3.05 11.73
C ASN A 123 0.75 2.39 12.58
N LYS A 124 1.89 2.01 11.98
CA LYS A 124 2.99 1.36 12.69
C LYS A 124 3.94 2.32 13.41
N ILE A 125 4.15 3.54 12.91
CA ILE A 125 5.05 4.58 13.45
C ILE A 125 4.33 5.61 14.33
N TYR A 126 3.07 5.97 14.02
CA TYR A 126 2.21 6.80 14.88
C TYR A 126 1.66 6.02 16.09
N THR A 127 1.77 4.69 16.10
CA THR A 127 1.77 3.92 17.35
C THR A 127 3.08 4.20 18.10
N LYS A 128 3.11 5.37 18.75
CA LYS A 128 4.28 6.05 19.31
C LYS A 128 5.23 5.13 20.10
N PRO A 129 6.57 5.26 19.93
CA PRO A 129 7.53 4.77 20.93
C PRO A 129 7.28 5.42 22.31
N ASP A 130 6.80 6.66 22.33
CA ASP A 130 6.49 7.43 23.55
C ASP A 130 5.39 6.78 24.40
N GLN A 131 4.30 6.30 23.77
CA GLN A 131 3.21 5.62 24.49
C GLN A 131 3.66 4.28 25.11
N ARG A 132 4.60 3.57 24.46
CA ARG A 132 5.16 2.33 25.02
C ARG A 132 6.05 2.61 26.23
N VAL A 133 6.83 3.69 26.21
CA VAL A 133 7.66 4.10 27.35
C VAL A 133 6.79 4.59 28.50
N ILE A 134 5.78 5.42 28.22
CA ILE A 134 4.81 5.91 29.21
C ILE A 134 4.04 4.74 29.85
N ASN A 135 3.52 3.80 29.05
CA ASN A 135 2.81 2.62 29.59
C ASN A 135 3.73 1.69 30.40
N LYS A 136 5.00 1.54 30.01
CA LYS A 136 5.99 0.81 30.84
C LYS A 136 6.27 1.52 32.15
N ARG A 137 6.42 2.86 32.14
CA ARG A 137 6.62 3.67 33.35
C ARG A 137 5.39 3.62 34.26
N LEU A 138 4.18 3.79 33.71
CA LEU A 138 2.92 3.68 34.45
C LEU A 138 2.73 2.30 35.07
N LYS A 139 3.03 1.21 34.35
CA LYS A 139 3.00 -0.15 34.92
C LYS A 139 4.01 -0.32 36.07
N LYS A 140 5.21 0.26 35.95
CA LYS A 140 6.24 0.20 37.00
C LYS A 140 5.81 1.00 38.24
N ILE A 141 5.29 2.21 38.06
CA ILE A 141 4.76 3.07 39.12
C ILE A 141 3.58 2.38 39.83
N ARG A 142 2.61 1.85 39.07
CA ARG A 142 1.47 1.12 39.61
C ARG A 142 1.89 -0.08 40.46
N LYS A 143 2.86 -0.88 39.99
CA LYS A 143 3.40 -2.01 40.76
C LYS A 143 4.08 -1.56 42.06
N GLY A 144 4.78 -0.42 42.04
CA GLY A 144 5.40 0.17 43.24
C GLY A 144 4.36 0.62 44.27
N ILE A 145 3.32 1.34 43.84
CA ILE A 145 2.24 1.82 44.72
C ILE A 145 1.52 0.65 45.38
N VAL A 146 1.13 -0.38 44.62
CA VAL A 146 0.45 -1.57 45.17
C VAL A 146 1.31 -2.25 46.25
N LYS A 147 2.62 -2.37 46.04
CA LYS A 147 3.52 -2.99 47.02
C LYS A 147 3.61 -2.17 48.32
N THR A 148 3.60 -0.85 48.24
CA THR A 148 3.64 0.05 49.41
C THR A 148 2.32 0.06 50.18
N THR A 149 1.18 0.06 49.49
CA THR A 149 -0.15 -0.02 50.11
C THR A 149 -0.34 -1.33 50.87
N ILE A 150 0.06 -2.48 50.29
CA ILE A 150 -0.01 -3.78 50.97
C ILE A 150 0.91 -3.82 52.21
N LYS A 151 2.12 -3.25 52.13
CA LYS A 151 3.07 -3.22 53.26
C LYS A 151 2.62 -2.31 54.40
N GLY A 152 1.98 -1.17 54.09
CA GLY A 152 1.41 -0.26 55.09
C GLY A 152 0.21 -0.87 55.83
N ASN A 153 -0.68 -1.55 55.10
CA ASN A 153 -1.83 -2.24 55.70
C ASN A 153 -1.40 -3.33 56.71
N ASN A 154 -0.34 -4.09 56.39
CA ASN A 154 0.18 -5.12 57.30
C ASN A 154 0.85 -4.54 58.57
N ARG A 155 1.46 -3.35 58.50
CA ARG A 155 2.06 -2.70 59.69
C ARG A 155 1.00 -2.09 60.61
N ASN A 156 0.01 -1.43 60.04
CA ASN A 156 -1.08 -0.85 60.83
C ASN A 156 -1.93 -1.95 61.52
N GLN A 157 -2.01 -3.15 60.96
CA GLN A 157 -2.64 -4.30 61.62
C GLN A 157 -1.79 -4.88 62.77
N LEU A 158 -0.45 -4.74 62.71
CA LEU A 158 0.45 -5.15 63.80
C LEU A 158 0.44 -4.13 64.96
N ASP A 159 0.36 -2.83 64.67
CA ASP A 159 0.35 -1.76 65.68
C ASP A 159 -1.01 -1.60 66.39
N LEU A 160 -2.11 -2.14 65.84
CA LEU A 160 -3.41 -2.18 66.55
C LEU A 160 -3.53 -3.32 67.56
N LYS A 161 -2.49 -4.16 67.69
CA LYS A 161 -2.42 -5.24 68.68
C LYS A 161 -1.57 -4.80 69.88
N MET A 162 -1.82 -3.60 70.40
CA MET A 162 -1.22 -3.10 71.63
C MET A 162 -1.93 -3.71 72.85
N ASP A 163 -1.11 -4.06 73.84
CA ASP A 163 -1.45 -4.70 75.09
C ASP A 163 -2.65 -4.08 75.80
N ARG A 164 -3.59 -4.94 76.18
CA ARG A 164 -4.58 -4.62 77.21
C ARG A 164 -3.80 -4.44 78.53
N PRO A 165 -3.95 -3.32 79.26
CA PRO A 165 -3.26 -3.17 80.55
C PRO A 165 -3.71 -4.27 81.51
N PRO A 166 -2.80 -4.79 82.35
CA PRO A 166 -3.13 -5.82 83.32
C PRO A 166 -4.16 -5.30 84.31
N ILE A 167 -5.14 -6.13 84.60
CA ILE A 167 -6.24 -5.83 85.55
C ILE A 167 -5.62 -5.91 86.95
N PRO A 168 -5.72 -4.87 87.79
CA PRO A 168 -5.25 -4.96 89.16
C PRO A 168 -6.16 -5.90 89.97
N ASP A 169 -5.58 -6.96 90.52
CA ASP A 169 -6.23 -7.86 91.48
C ASP A 169 -6.41 -7.13 92.81
N PHE A 170 -7.57 -6.50 92.98
CA PHE A 170 -8.05 -6.08 94.29
C PHE A 170 -8.90 -7.21 94.85
N ASN A 171 -8.30 -8.05 95.70
CA ASN A 171 -8.98 -8.70 96.83
C ASN A 171 -7.98 -9.50 97.67
N ASN A 172 -7.37 -8.82 98.63
CA ASN A 172 -6.99 -9.39 99.92
C ASN A 172 -6.87 -8.24 100.92
N VAL A 173 -7.99 -7.89 101.55
CA VAL A 173 -8.01 -7.11 102.80
C VAL A 173 -9.16 -7.62 103.66
N THR A 174 -8.96 -8.75 104.35
CA THR A 174 -9.08 -8.98 105.81
C THR A 174 -9.13 -10.46 106.13
#